data_AF-A0A9E3WTZ3-F1
#
_entry.id   AF-A0A9E3WTZ3-F1
#
_cell.length_a   1.000
_cell.length_b   1.000
_cell.length_c   1.000
_cell.angle_alpha   90.00
_cell.angle_beta   90.00
_cell.angle_gamma   90.00
#
_symmetry.space_group_name_H-M   'P 1'
#
loop_
_entity.id
_entity.type
_entity.pdbx_description
1 polymer ?
#
loop_
_entity_poly.entity_id
_entity_poly.type
_entity_poly.pdbx_seq_one_letter_code
_entity_poly.pdbx_strand_id
1 'polypeptide(L)' 'AVPQLIKNLELNHATEREQAAHALAQFGARAASARDALEYASEDPDRNVRAAATAALKAIAGE' A
#
# COMPACT_ATOMS: atom_id res chain seq x y z
N ALA A 1 5.84 -4.46 11.82
CA ALA A 1 4.94 -4.92 10.73
C ALA A 1 4.80 -3.85 9.66
N VAL A 2 4.15 -2.71 9.94
CA VAL A 2 3.99 -1.58 8.99
C VAL A 2 5.29 -1.14 8.28
N PRO A 3 6.43 -0.90 8.96
CA PRO A 3 7.66 -0.47 8.27
C PRO A 3 8.24 -1.53 7.31
N GLN A 4 7.99 -2.82 7.55
CA GLN A 4 8.37 -3.88 6.62
C GLN A 4 7.47 -3.87 5.38
N LEU A 5 6.17 -3.63 5.56
CA LEU A 5 5.23 -3.54 4.44
C LEU A 5 5.52 -2.32 3.56
N ILE A 6 5.94 -1.19 4.14
CA ILE A 6 6.40 -0.02 3.39
C ILE A 6 7.58 -0.40 2.48
N LYS A 7 8.60 -1.10 3.01
CA LYS A 7 9.69 -1.62 2.18
C LYS A 7 9.22 -2.56 1.08
N ASN A 8 8.21 -3.38 1.36
CA ASN A 8 7.67 -4.31 0.37
C ASN A 8 6.95 -3.60 -0.79
N LEU A 9 6.45 -2.37 -0.60
CA LEU A 9 5.91 -1.53 -1.68
C LEU A 9 6.99 -1.04 -2.66
N GLU A 10 8.26 -1.08 -2.27
CA GLU A 10 9.39 -0.67 -3.11
C GLU A 10 10.07 -1.85 -3.83
N LEU A 11 9.58 -3.08 -3.63
CA LEU A 11 10.16 -4.29 -4.23
C LEU A 11 9.84 -4.40 -5.73
N ASN A 12 10.68 -5.13 -6.46
CA ASN A 12 10.58 -5.24 -7.92
C ASN A 12 9.35 -6.05 -8.39
N HIS A 13 8.82 -6.96 -7.57
CA HIS A 13 7.71 -7.81 -7.96
C HIS A 13 6.36 -7.15 -7.66
N ALA A 14 5.54 -6.98 -8.70
CA ALA A 14 4.20 -6.39 -8.59
C ALA A 14 3.33 -7.13 -7.56
N THR A 15 3.40 -8.45 -7.50
CA THR A 15 2.66 -9.26 -6.51
C THR A 15 3.04 -8.94 -5.06
N GLU A 16 4.33 -8.69 -4.78
CA GLU A 16 4.77 -8.33 -3.43
C GLU A 16 4.30 -6.92 -3.03
N ARG A 17 4.32 -5.97 -3.98
CA ARG A 17 3.80 -4.62 -3.78
C ARG A 17 2.28 -4.63 -3.55
N GLU A 18 1.55 -5.41 -4.33
CA GLU A 18 0.11 -5.60 -4.19
C GLU A 18 -0.24 -6.16 -2.80
N GLN A 19 0.44 -7.24 -2.39
CA GLN A 19 0.22 -7.83 -1.06
C GLN A 19 0.58 -6.86 0.08
N ALA A 20 1.63 -6.06 -0.09
CA ALA A 20 2.00 -5.04 0.88
C ALA A 20 0.89 -3.98 1.03
N ALA A 21 0.36 -3.48 -0.09
CA ALA A 21 -0.75 -2.53 -0.08
C ALA A 21 -2.00 -3.13 0.59
N HIS A 22 -2.38 -4.36 0.26
CA HIS A 22 -3.50 -5.04 0.90
C HIS A 22 -3.30 -5.27 2.40
N ALA A 23 -2.10 -5.62 2.82
CA ALA A 23 -1.79 -5.76 4.25
C ALA A 23 -1.91 -4.41 4.96
N LEU A 24 -1.38 -3.33 4.37
CA LEU A 24 -1.49 -1.97 4.92
C LEU A 24 -2.94 -1.50 5.01
N ALA A 25 -3.79 -1.82 4.03
CA ALA A 25 -5.22 -1.54 4.08
C ALA A 25 -5.89 -2.20 5.30
N GLN A 26 -5.53 -3.44 5.62
CA GLN A 26 -6.07 -4.17 6.78
C GLN A 26 -5.64 -3.57 8.13
N PHE A 27 -4.50 -2.86 8.17
CA PHE A 27 -4.09 -2.11 9.36
C PHE A 27 -4.90 -0.81 9.55
N GLY A 28 -5.58 -0.31 8.51
CA GLY A 28 -6.36 0.92 8.54
C GLY A 28 -5.55 2.12 9.03
N ALA A 29 -6.15 2.99 9.85
CA ALA A 29 -5.50 4.19 10.38
C ALA A 29 -4.16 3.93 11.11
N ARG A 30 -3.91 2.72 11.61
CA ARG A 30 -2.61 2.36 12.22
C ARG A 30 -1.45 2.32 11.22
N ALA A 31 -1.76 2.21 9.93
CA ALA A 31 -0.81 2.30 8.83
C ALA A 31 -0.73 3.70 8.21
N ALA A 32 -1.18 4.76 8.90
CA ALA A 32 -1.06 6.15 8.42
C ALA A 32 0.37 6.55 8.01
N SER A 33 1.40 6.00 8.65
CA SER A 33 2.80 6.23 8.27
C SER A 33 3.20 5.65 6.91
N ALA A 34 2.36 4.80 6.30
CA ALA A 34 2.58 4.25 4.97
C ALA A 34 1.94 5.07 3.84
N ARG A 35 1.32 6.21 4.18
CA ARG A 35 0.58 7.05 3.23
C ARG A 35 1.42 7.44 2.02
N ASP A 36 2.62 8.00 2.23
CA ASP A 36 3.49 8.44 1.12
C ASP A 36 3.88 7.26 0.20
N ALA A 37 4.17 6.09 0.78
CA ALA A 37 4.52 4.90 0.01
C ALA A 37 3.32 4.35 -0.79
N LEU A 38 2.12 4.44 -0.23
CA LEU A 38 0.88 4.07 -0.91
C LEU A 38 0.49 5.08 -2.00
N GLU A 39 0.76 6.37 -1.82
CA GLU A 39 0.59 7.37 -2.89
C GLU A 39 1.47 7.04 -4.09
N TYR A 40 2.75 6.71 -3.86
CA TYR A 40 3.65 6.26 -4.93
C TYR A 40 3.15 4.95 -5.59
N ALA A 41 2.72 3.97 -4.80
CA ALA A 41 2.17 2.71 -5.33
C ALA A 41 0.84 2.89 -6.07
N SER A 42 0.12 3.99 -5.85
CA SER A 42 -1.10 4.33 -6.61
C SER A 42 -0.79 4.74 -8.05
N GLU A 43 0.47 5.02 -8.37
CA GLU A 43 0.97 5.32 -9.72
C GLU A 43 1.78 4.15 -10.32
N ASP A 44 1.80 3.00 -9.66
CA ASP A 44 2.56 1.82 -10.10
C ASP A 44 2.19 1.40 -11.53
N PRO A 45 3.13 0.90 -12.36
CA PRO A 45 2.80 0.40 -13.69
C PRO A 45 1.76 -0.73 -13.67
N ASP A 46 1.74 -1.55 -12.62
CA ASP A 46 0.81 -2.66 -12.46
C ASP A 46 -0.58 -2.19 -12.01
N ARG A 47 -1.64 -2.64 -12.70
CA ARG A 47 -3.01 -2.19 -12.41
C ARG A 47 -3.53 -2.68 -11.06
N ASN A 48 -3.12 -3.87 -10.64
CA ASN A 48 -3.56 -4.46 -9.37
C ASN A 48 -2.90 -3.73 -8.21
N VAL A 49 -1.61 -3.42 -8.33
CA VAL A 49 -0.88 -2.62 -7.34
C VAL A 49 -1.54 -1.26 -7.15
N ARG A 50 -1.88 -0.56 -8.25
CA ARG A 50 -2.59 0.74 -8.16
C ARG A 50 -3.93 0.61 -7.43
N ALA A 51 -4.74 -0.39 -7.79
CA ALA A 51 -6.03 -0.60 -7.16
C ALA A 51 -5.91 -0.91 -5.66
N ALA A 52 -4.96 -1.76 -5.28
CA ALA A 52 -4.68 -2.10 -3.89
C ALA A 52 -4.18 -0.88 -3.11
N ALA A 53 -3.30 -0.07 -3.70
CA ALA A 53 -2.76 1.14 -3.09
C ALA A 53 -3.86 2.19 -2.86
N THR A 54 -4.72 2.45 -3.85
CA THR A 54 -5.87 3.36 -3.69
C THR A 54 -6.84 2.86 -2.61
N ALA A 55 -7.10 1.55 -2.56
CA ALA A 55 -7.96 0.97 -1.51
C ALA A 55 -7.33 1.13 -0.11
N ALA A 56 -6.02 0.92 0.00
CA ALA A 56 -5.28 1.12 1.24
C ALA A 56 -5.30 2.59 1.68
N LEU A 57 -5.10 3.54 0.76
CA LEU A 57 -5.19 4.98 1.05
C LEU A 57 -6.54 5.36 1.67
N LYS A 58 -7.65 4.83 1.15
CA LYS A 58 -8.98 5.05 1.73
C LYS A 58 -9.11 4.45 3.13
N ALA A 59 -8.65 3.20 3.29
CA ALA A 59 -8.71 2.51 4.58
C ALA A 59 -7.87 3.20 5.67
N ILE A 60 -6.71 3.78 5.31
CA ILE A 60 -5.90 4.53 6.27
C ILE A 60 -6.44 5.95 6.54
N ALA A 61 -7.16 6.55 5.58
CA ALA A 61 -7.80 7.85 5.75
C ALA A 61 -9.01 7.79 6.70
N GLY A 62 -9.62 6.61 6.86
CA GLY A 62 -10.73 6.39 7.78
C GLY A 62 -12.09 6.85 7.24
N GLU A 63 -12.27 6.79 5.92
CA GLU A 63 -13.55 7.01 5.23
C GLU A 63 -14.36 5.71 5.06
#